data_AF-G3ABI4-F1
#
_entry.id   AF-G3ABI4-F1
#
_cell.length_a   1.000
_cell.length_b   1.000
_cell.length_c   1.000
_cell.angle_alpha   90.00
_cell.angle_beta   90.00
_cell.angle_gamma   90.00
#
_symmetry.space_group_name_H-M   'P 1'
#
loop_
_entity.id
_entity.type
_entity.pdbx_description
1 polymer ?
#
loop_
_entity_poly.entity_id
_entity_poly.type
_entity_poly.pdbx_seq_one_letter_code
_entity_poly.pdbx_strand_id
1 'polypeptide(L)'
;MDASSFITSLQATLAGYLPKIAGAIGILVVGWLIAIAVRAGTRRLLAALKVDQRIAESTGQGAQIEGIVAGGLFWLVLLVTAVGIFNVLNLSEVSNPFSQLVTNIVNYLPNLIGGAALVLIAWLLASLLRSVVNRALKTGNLDGKLSASAGMKPMSGYLGDVLFWLVILMFLPAILSAFSLSGLLAPVQGMIDKLLAIVPNVFAAAVIGFVGWLVARVLRGLVTNLLVAAGADKLTQSVDSPAPVRVSSLVGTLVYVFVFVPTLISALDALKIEAISRPATNMLDQFLGAVPNIIAAVVIVLVTFYVARFVAALAQKLLVAAGVDGLPAVLGVERVFTGMLQPSVLVARLIVFFAMLFAAVEAANRLNFAQVRDVVTLFIEFGAHVLMGGVILVIGFWLAGLARRVIEQADREHSALFSRIAQFAILGLVFAMGLRAMGIANEIVQLAFGLVLGAIAVAVALSFGLGGREAAGRLLDRWFNQRRGGE
;
A
#
# COMPACT_ATOMS: atom_id res chain seq x y z
N MET A 1 17.01 -63.34 46.77
CA MET A 1 17.67 -63.23 45.45
C MET A 1 19.03 -63.86 45.61
N ASP A 2 19.25 -65.03 45.03
CA ASP A 2 20.47 -65.81 45.24
C ASP A 2 21.65 -65.12 44.57
N ALA A 3 22.66 -64.71 45.36
CA ALA A 3 23.88 -64.06 44.87
C ALA A 3 24.63 -64.93 43.83
N SER A 4 24.45 -66.25 43.89
CA SER A 4 24.99 -67.21 42.92
C SER A 4 24.38 -67.06 41.52
N SER A 5 23.08 -66.75 41.41
CA SER A 5 22.41 -66.51 40.13
C SER A 5 22.88 -65.21 39.48
N PHE A 6 23.16 -64.19 40.29
CA PHE A 6 23.73 -62.92 39.85
C PHE A 6 25.18 -63.09 39.40
N ILE A 7 26.02 -63.82 40.14
CA ILE A 7 27.41 -64.08 39.75
C ILE A 7 27.48 -64.94 38.48
N THR A 8 26.65 -65.98 38.37
CA THR A 8 26.62 -66.85 37.16
C THR A 8 26.15 -66.07 35.93
N SER A 9 25.16 -65.19 36.06
CA SER A 9 24.70 -64.32 34.96
C SER A 9 25.74 -63.25 34.60
N LEU A 10 26.43 -62.66 35.57
CA LEU A 10 27.56 -61.75 35.32
C LEU A 10 28.71 -62.46 34.60
N GLN A 11 29.09 -63.64 35.06
CA GLN A 11 30.17 -64.42 34.45
C GLN A 11 29.83 -64.83 33.03
N ALA A 12 28.59 -65.30 32.77
CA ALA A 12 28.14 -65.65 31.41
C ALA A 12 28.12 -64.43 30.49
N THR A 13 27.71 -63.27 31.02
CA THR A 13 27.68 -62.01 30.28
C THR A 13 29.10 -61.52 29.96
N LEU A 14 30.01 -61.50 30.95
CA LEU A 14 31.40 -61.11 30.77
C LEU A 14 32.17 -62.05 29.84
N ALA A 15 31.92 -63.37 29.94
CA ALA A 15 32.50 -64.36 29.05
C ALA A 15 32.06 -64.16 27.58
N GLY A 16 30.86 -63.63 27.34
CA GLY A 16 30.37 -63.26 26.01
C GLY A 16 30.99 -61.98 25.43
N TYR A 17 31.41 -61.03 26.28
CA TYR A 17 32.01 -59.76 25.85
C TYR A 17 33.53 -59.81 25.67
N LEU A 18 34.23 -60.65 26.42
CA LEU A 18 35.70 -60.78 26.35
C LEU A 18 36.22 -61.04 24.91
N PRO A 19 35.65 -61.99 24.13
CA PRO A 19 36.07 -62.23 22.75
C PRO A 19 35.82 -61.03 21.83
N LYS A 20 34.72 -60.31 22.04
CA LYS A 20 34.36 -59.12 21.24
C LYS A 20 35.32 -57.97 21.51
N ILE A 21 35.71 -57.77 22.76
CA ILE A 21 36.70 -56.75 23.15
C ILE A 21 38.07 -57.09 22.56
N ALA A 22 38.51 -58.35 22.61
CA ALA A 22 39.75 -58.78 21.97
C ALA A 22 39.71 -58.56 20.45
N GLY A 23 38.59 -58.87 19.79
CA GLY A 23 38.38 -58.58 18.37
C GLY A 23 38.45 -57.09 18.03
N ALA A 24 37.82 -56.24 18.84
CA ALA A 24 37.89 -54.78 18.69
C ALA A 24 39.32 -54.23 18.80
N ILE A 25 40.10 -54.71 19.79
CA ILE A 25 41.51 -54.31 19.96
C ILE A 25 42.33 -54.75 18.74
N GLY A 26 42.11 -55.97 18.24
CA GLY A 26 42.75 -56.46 17.02
C GLY A 26 42.48 -55.55 15.81
N ILE A 27 41.21 -55.17 15.59
CA ILE A 27 40.82 -54.25 14.51
C ILE A 27 41.47 -52.88 14.68
N LEU A 28 41.55 -52.35 15.90
CA LEU A 28 42.17 -51.05 16.16
C LEU A 28 43.64 -51.02 15.76
N VAL A 29 44.41 -52.04 16.14
CA VAL A 29 45.84 -52.14 15.82
C VAL A 29 46.04 -52.24 14.30
N VAL A 30 45.28 -53.12 13.64
CA VAL A 30 45.36 -53.31 12.18
C VAL A 30 44.94 -52.03 11.45
N GLY A 31 43.82 -51.44 11.83
CA GLY A 31 43.29 -50.23 11.20
C GLY A 31 44.20 -49.01 11.37
N TRP A 32 44.85 -48.85 12.53
CA TRP A 32 45.83 -47.80 12.74
C TRP A 32 47.08 -47.95 11.86
N LEU A 33 47.59 -49.18 11.72
CA LEU A 33 48.70 -49.47 10.80
C LEU A 33 48.33 -49.16 9.34
N ILE A 34 47.13 -49.57 8.91
CA ILE A 34 46.62 -49.26 7.57
C ILE A 34 46.49 -47.73 7.39
N ALA A 35 45.99 -47.01 8.38
CA ALA A 35 45.84 -45.56 8.31
C ALA A 35 47.19 -44.85 8.09
N ILE A 36 48.25 -45.26 8.81
CA ILE A 36 49.60 -44.73 8.63
C ILE A 36 50.13 -45.05 7.23
N ALA A 37 49.95 -46.28 6.78
CA ALA A 37 50.39 -46.71 5.45
C ALA A 37 49.71 -45.89 4.34
N VAL A 38 48.38 -45.71 4.42
CA VAL A 38 47.59 -44.90 3.48
C VAL A 38 48.04 -43.44 3.50
N ARG A 39 48.27 -42.86 4.69
CA ARG A 39 48.76 -41.48 4.83
C ARG A 39 50.12 -41.29 4.17
N ALA A 40 51.07 -42.18 4.44
CA ALA A 40 52.42 -42.11 3.87
C ALA A 40 52.42 -42.34 2.36
N GLY A 41 51.63 -43.31 1.88
CA GLY A 41 51.47 -43.59 0.45
C GLY A 41 50.87 -42.41 -0.30
N THR A 42 49.77 -41.85 0.20
CA THR A 42 49.11 -40.68 -0.40
C THR A 42 50.04 -39.48 -0.45
N ARG A 43 50.74 -39.17 0.64
CA ARG A 43 51.68 -38.04 0.68
C ARG A 43 52.80 -38.19 -0.34
N ARG A 44 53.36 -39.40 -0.49
CA ARG A 44 54.39 -39.68 -1.51
C ARG A 44 53.85 -39.52 -2.93
N LEU A 45 52.64 -39.99 -3.21
CA LEU A 45 52.02 -39.88 -4.53
C LEU A 45 51.73 -38.42 -4.91
N LEU A 46 51.17 -37.64 -3.99
CA LEU A 46 50.86 -36.22 -4.25
C LEU A 46 52.13 -35.38 -4.40
N ALA A 47 53.16 -35.65 -3.58
CA ALA A 47 54.47 -35.02 -3.71
C ALA A 47 55.15 -35.36 -5.05
N ALA A 48 55.01 -36.60 -5.53
CA ALA A 48 55.52 -37.00 -6.83
C ALA A 48 54.82 -36.25 -7.99
N LEU A 49 53.54 -35.91 -7.82
CA LEU A 49 52.76 -35.10 -8.77
C LEU A 49 53.01 -33.59 -8.64
N LYS A 50 53.77 -33.15 -7.62
CA LYS A 50 54.07 -31.74 -7.32
C LYS A 50 52.82 -30.85 -7.24
N VAL A 51 51.77 -31.36 -6.59
CA VAL A 51 50.46 -30.70 -6.55
C VAL A 51 50.55 -29.34 -5.86
N ASP A 52 51.25 -29.25 -4.72
CA ASP A 52 51.37 -27.99 -3.97
C ASP A 52 52.09 -26.91 -4.77
N GLN A 53 53.09 -27.28 -5.58
CA GLN A 53 53.87 -26.34 -6.39
C GLN A 53 53.05 -25.75 -7.54
N ARG A 54 52.26 -26.58 -8.24
CA ARG A 54 51.37 -26.12 -9.33
C ARG A 54 50.28 -25.17 -8.85
N ILE A 55 49.77 -25.40 -7.63
CA ILE A 55 48.73 -24.56 -7.04
C ILE A 55 49.31 -23.27 -6.48
N ALA A 56 50.52 -23.32 -5.92
CA ALA A 56 51.26 -22.13 -5.51
C ALA A 56 51.56 -21.20 -6.71
N GLU A 57 51.92 -21.76 -7.86
CA GLU A 57 52.12 -21.01 -9.10
C GLU A 57 50.84 -20.36 -9.62
N SER A 58 49.68 -21.03 -9.51
CA SER A 58 48.41 -20.51 -10.02
C SER A 58 47.72 -19.51 -9.08
N THR A 59 47.98 -19.60 -7.77
CA THR A 59 47.22 -18.87 -6.73
C THR A 59 48.08 -17.84 -6.02
N GLY A 60 49.41 -17.88 -6.17
CA GLY A 60 50.35 -17.01 -5.47
C GLY A 60 50.44 -17.24 -3.95
N GLN A 61 49.70 -18.24 -3.43
CA GLN A 61 49.70 -18.65 -2.03
C GLN A 61 50.16 -20.10 -1.93
N GLY A 62 51.08 -20.37 -0.99
CA GLY A 62 51.51 -21.73 -0.69
C GLY A 62 50.38 -22.53 -0.05
N ALA A 63 49.74 -23.40 -0.83
CA ALA A 63 48.72 -24.31 -0.32
C ALA A 63 49.37 -25.66 0.05
N GLN A 64 49.14 -26.14 1.27
CA GLN A 64 49.62 -27.44 1.76
C GLN A 64 48.56 -28.53 1.52
N ILE A 65 48.13 -28.69 0.27
CA ILE A 65 47.05 -29.62 -0.08
C ILE A 65 47.48 -31.06 0.14
N GLU A 66 48.74 -31.37 -0.12
CA GLU A 66 49.34 -32.68 0.17
C GLU A 66 49.13 -33.12 1.62
N GLY A 67 49.37 -32.20 2.56
CA GLY A 67 49.22 -32.44 4.00
C GLY A 67 47.76 -32.61 4.41
N ILE A 68 46.88 -31.75 3.88
CA ILE A 68 45.44 -31.75 4.19
C ILE A 68 44.78 -33.03 3.67
N VAL A 69 45.03 -33.42 2.41
CA VAL A 69 44.43 -34.61 1.79
C VAL A 69 44.96 -35.89 2.45
N ALA A 70 46.28 -35.99 2.69
CA ALA A 70 46.85 -37.14 3.38
C ALA A 70 46.36 -37.26 4.83
N GLY A 71 46.19 -36.13 5.53
CA GLY A 71 45.60 -36.08 6.87
C GLY A 71 44.12 -36.48 6.88
N GLY A 72 43.34 -36.03 5.90
CA GLY A 72 41.94 -36.39 5.74
C GLY A 72 41.73 -37.89 5.50
N LEU A 73 42.53 -38.49 4.60
CA LEU A 73 42.48 -39.94 4.34
C LEU A 73 42.89 -40.77 5.57
N PHE A 74 43.86 -40.30 6.35
CA PHE A 74 44.21 -40.94 7.63
C PHE A 74 43.00 -41.01 8.57
N TRP A 75 42.33 -39.88 8.78
CA TRP A 75 41.12 -39.82 9.62
C TRP A 75 39.98 -40.65 9.05
N LEU A 76 39.82 -40.70 7.72
CA LEU A 76 38.81 -41.53 7.06
C LEU A 76 39.05 -43.02 7.34
N VAL A 77 40.28 -43.51 7.17
CA VAL A 77 40.63 -44.90 7.46
C VAL A 77 40.42 -45.22 8.96
N LEU A 78 40.77 -44.28 9.83
CA LEU A 78 40.52 -44.42 11.27
C LEU A 78 39.02 -44.44 11.61
N LEU A 79 38.21 -43.66 10.88
CA LEU A 79 36.75 -43.64 11.03
C LEU A 79 36.11 -44.95 10.54
N VAL A 80 36.57 -45.49 9.40
CA VAL A 80 36.20 -46.85 8.94
C VAL A 80 36.58 -47.91 9.98
N THR A 81 37.77 -47.79 10.57
CA THR A 81 38.24 -48.68 11.63
C THR A 81 37.35 -48.59 12.86
N ALA A 82 36.95 -47.37 13.26
CA ALA A 82 36.02 -47.14 14.37
C ALA A 82 34.64 -47.76 14.11
N VAL A 83 34.10 -47.63 12.89
CA VAL A 83 32.86 -48.31 12.48
C VAL A 83 33.00 -49.83 12.61
N GLY A 84 34.14 -50.40 12.16
CA GLY A 84 34.44 -51.82 12.30
C GLY A 84 34.47 -52.29 13.76
N ILE A 85 35.10 -51.50 14.64
CA ILE A 85 35.13 -51.75 16.09
C ILE A 85 33.73 -51.75 16.68
N PHE A 86 32.93 -50.71 16.40
CA PHE A 86 31.57 -50.60 16.92
C PHE A 86 30.67 -51.73 16.43
N ASN A 87 30.82 -52.15 15.18
CA ASN A 87 30.09 -53.30 14.63
C ASN A 87 30.44 -54.61 15.34
N VAL A 88 31.73 -54.88 15.60
CA VAL A 88 32.15 -56.09 16.35
C VAL A 88 31.62 -56.09 17.78
N LEU A 89 31.57 -54.93 18.42
CA LEU A 89 31.00 -54.75 19.75
C LEU A 89 29.45 -54.78 19.77
N ASN A 90 28.79 -54.91 18.61
CA ASN A 90 27.33 -54.81 18.44
C ASN A 90 26.74 -53.46 18.92
N LEU A 91 27.50 -52.38 18.75
CA LEU A 91 27.08 -51.01 19.04
C LEU A 91 26.47 -50.35 17.78
N SER A 92 25.46 -50.98 17.20
CA SER A 92 24.89 -50.57 15.91
C SER A 92 24.29 -49.16 15.93
N GLU A 93 23.69 -48.75 17.04
CA GLU A 93 23.16 -47.39 17.24
C GLU A 93 24.25 -46.31 17.11
N VAL A 94 25.47 -46.65 17.55
CA VAL A 94 26.63 -45.75 17.44
C VAL A 94 27.27 -45.87 16.06
N SER A 95 27.38 -47.08 15.51
CA SER A 95 28.09 -47.31 14.24
C SER A 95 27.33 -46.80 13.01
N ASN A 96 26.00 -46.84 13.02
CA ASN A 96 25.15 -46.45 11.89
C ASN A 96 25.43 -45.02 11.36
N PRO A 97 25.41 -43.96 12.18
CA PRO A 97 25.70 -42.60 11.68
C PRO A 97 27.12 -42.47 11.13
N PHE A 98 28.12 -43.10 11.75
CA PHE A 98 29.50 -43.09 11.22
C PHE A 98 29.61 -43.87 9.90
N SER A 99 28.92 -45.00 9.78
CA SER A 99 28.84 -45.79 8.56
C SER A 99 28.21 -45.00 7.40
N GLN A 100 27.16 -44.24 7.69
CA GLN A 100 26.54 -43.32 6.73
C GLN A 100 27.52 -42.21 6.32
N LEU A 101 28.29 -41.64 7.25
CA LEU A 101 29.33 -40.65 6.92
C LEU A 101 30.42 -41.25 6.02
N VAL A 102 30.93 -42.45 6.33
CA VAL A 102 31.88 -43.16 5.45
C VAL A 102 31.29 -43.33 4.06
N THR A 103 30.07 -43.86 3.99
CA THR A 103 29.39 -44.13 2.72
C THR A 103 29.20 -42.87 1.91
N ASN A 104 28.79 -41.77 2.55
CA ASN A 104 28.63 -40.46 1.91
C ASN A 104 29.97 -39.93 1.35
N ILE A 105 31.06 -40.02 2.12
CA ILE A 105 32.39 -39.56 1.67
C ILE A 105 32.90 -40.43 0.51
N VAL A 106 32.73 -41.75 0.58
CA VAL A 106 33.12 -42.68 -0.49
C VAL A 106 32.31 -42.44 -1.76
N ASN A 107 31.00 -42.24 -1.64
CA ASN A 107 30.14 -41.92 -2.79
C ASN A 107 30.41 -40.53 -3.37
N TYR A 108 30.95 -39.60 -2.57
CA TYR A 108 31.35 -38.28 -3.06
C TYR A 108 32.64 -38.32 -3.89
N LEU A 109 33.51 -39.33 -3.71
CA LEU A 109 34.77 -39.44 -4.47
C LEU A 109 34.55 -39.54 -6.00
N PRO A 110 33.73 -40.50 -6.51
CA PRO A 110 33.42 -40.57 -7.94
C PRO A 110 32.81 -39.27 -8.47
N ASN A 111 31.91 -38.67 -7.71
CA ASN A 111 31.23 -37.41 -8.02
C ASN A 111 32.21 -36.22 -8.09
N LEU A 112 33.20 -36.18 -7.21
CA LEU A 112 34.24 -35.16 -7.21
C LEU A 112 35.09 -35.24 -8.49
N ILE A 113 35.45 -36.45 -8.91
CA ILE A 113 36.20 -36.68 -10.14
C ILE A 113 35.35 -36.31 -11.36
N GLY A 114 34.08 -36.73 -11.40
CA GLY A 114 33.13 -36.40 -12.47
C GLY A 114 32.89 -34.89 -12.59
N GLY A 115 32.69 -34.21 -11.46
CA GLY A 115 32.53 -32.76 -11.39
C GLY A 115 33.79 -32.02 -11.85
N ALA A 116 34.98 -32.44 -11.40
CA ALA A 116 36.24 -31.85 -11.85
C ALA A 116 36.46 -32.03 -13.37
N ALA A 117 36.14 -33.21 -13.91
CA ALA A 117 36.20 -33.46 -15.34
C ALA A 117 35.24 -32.55 -16.12
N LEU A 118 34.01 -32.37 -15.63
CA LEU A 118 33.02 -31.47 -16.24
C LEU A 118 33.45 -29.99 -16.19
N VAL A 119 34.04 -29.54 -15.09
CA VAL A 119 34.61 -28.18 -14.98
C VAL A 119 35.69 -27.97 -16.04
N LEU A 120 36.58 -28.96 -16.22
CA LEU A 120 37.65 -28.90 -17.20
C LEU A 120 37.10 -28.85 -18.63
N ILE A 121 36.09 -29.69 -18.94
CA ILE A 121 35.38 -29.67 -20.22
C ILE A 121 34.70 -28.32 -20.46
N ALA A 122 33.98 -27.80 -19.46
CA ALA A 122 33.30 -26.51 -19.55
C ALA A 122 34.28 -25.36 -19.81
N TRP A 123 35.43 -25.35 -19.11
CA TRP A 123 36.49 -24.35 -19.31
C TRP A 123 37.13 -24.44 -20.70
N LEU A 124 37.38 -25.65 -21.18
CA LEU A 124 37.89 -25.89 -22.53
C LEU A 124 36.89 -25.40 -23.59
N LEU A 125 35.61 -25.76 -23.48
CA LEU A 125 34.56 -25.32 -24.41
C LEU A 125 34.37 -23.81 -24.36
N ALA A 126 34.33 -23.21 -23.18
CA ALA A 126 34.17 -21.77 -23.01
C ALA A 126 35.33 -20.98 -23.61
N SER A 127 36.58 -21.44 -23.40
CA SER A 127 37.77 -20.79 -23.94
C SER A 127 37.87 -20.93 -25.47
N LEU A 128 37.47 -22.08 -26.01
CA LEU A 128 37.33 -22.29 -27.46
C LEU A 128 36.28 -21.36 -28.05
N LEU A 129 35.07 -21.30 -27.47
CA LEU A 129 33.99 -20.41 -27.91
C LEU A 129 34.40 -18.94 -27.89
N ARG A 130 34.99 -18.48 -26.78
CA ARG A 130 35.54 -17.11 -26.67
C ARG A 130 36.53 -16.82 -27.79
N SER A 131 37.44 -17.76 -28.07
CA SER A 131 38.46 -17.59 -29.10
C SER A 131 37.86 -17.52 -30.51
N VAL A 132 36.87 -18.37 -30.81
CA VAL A 132 36.17 -18.37 -32.09
C VAL A 132 35.38 -17.09 -32.30
N VAL A 133 34.62 -16.64 -31.29
CA VAL A 133 33.79 -15.43 -31.38
C VAL A 133 34.66 -14.17 -31.48
N ASN A 134 35.73 -14.07 -30.68
CA ASN A 134 36.65 -12.95 -30.78
C ASN A 134 37.32 -12.89 -32.15
N ARG A 135 37.63 -14.03 -32.77
CA ARG A 135 38.14 -14.07 -34.14
C ARG A 135 37.08 -13.63 -35.15
N ALA A 136 35.85 -14.14 -35.05
CA ALA A 136 34.76 -13.77 -35.96
C ALA A 136 34.42 -12.28 -35.93
N LEU A 137 34.36 -11.69 -34.73
CA LEU A 137 34.04 -10.26 -34.53
C LEU A 137 35.14 -9.34 -35.06
N LYS A 138 36.42 -9.73 -34.90
CA LYS A 138 37.56 -9.00 -35.47
C LYS A 138 37.53 -9.02 -36.99
N THR A 139 37.19 -10.15 -37.62
CA THR A 139 37.05 -10.25 -39.07
C THR A 139 35.88 -9.42 -39.61
N GLY A 140 34.82 -9.22 -38.82
CA GLY A 140 33.64 -8.44 -39.20
C GLY A 140 33.81 -6.91 -39.15
N ASN A 141 34.96 -6.38 -38.71
CA ASN A 141 35.26 -4.95 -38.58
C ASN A 141 34.16 -4.14 -37.84
N LEU A 142 33.41 -4.80 -36.95
CA LEU A 142 32.28 -4.20 -36.23
C LEU A 142 32.77 -3.10 -35.28
N ASP A 143 33.89 -3.33 -34.61
CA ASP A 143 34.51 -2.37 -33.69
C ASP A 143 34.89 -1.07 -34.40
N GLY A 144 35.44 -1.15 -35.62
CA GLY A 144 35.82 0.02 -36.40
C GLY A 144 34.62 0.92 -36.76
N LYS A 145 33.47 0.31 -37.10
CA LYS A 145 32.26 1.05 -37.48
C LYS A 145 31.53 1.67 -36.27
N LEU A 146 31.55 0.98 -35.12
CA LEU A 146 30.91 1.44 -33.88
C LEU A 146 31.73 2.52 -33.17
N SER A 147 33.06 2.39 -33.14
CA SER A 147 33.94 3.38 -32.52
C SER A 147 33.98 4.71 -33.29
N ALA A 148 33.92 4.67 -34.63
CA ALA A 148 33.88 5.88 -35.47
C ALA A 148 32.57 6.67 -35.33
N SER A 149 31.46 6.00 -35.02
CA SER A 149 30.13 6.63 -34.98
C SER A 149 29.70 7.09 -33.58
N ALA A 150 30.36 6.60 -32.52
CA ALA A 150 29.91 6.83 -31.15
C ALA A 150 31.02 7.04 -30.11
N GLY A 151 32.32 7.03 -30.49
CA GLY A 151 33.43 7.23 -29.54
C GLY A 151 33.52 6.15 -28.44
N MET A 152 32.84 5.02 -28.62
CA MET A 152 32.79 3.93 -27.64
C MET A 152 33.96 2.96 -27.82
N LYS A 153 34.47 2.45 -26.68
CA LYS A 153 35.51 1.41 -26.63
C LYS A 153 35.06 0.13 -27.35
N PRO A 154 36.00 -0.63 -27.96
CA PRO A 154 35.68 -1.84 -28.70
C PRO A 154 34.94 -2.85 -27.80
N MET A 155 33.77 -3.29 -28.25
CA MET A 155 32.84 -4.11 -27.47
C MET A 155 33.10 -5.61 -27.67
N SER A 156 33.86 -5.99 -28.70
CA SER A 156 34.15 -7.38 -29.05
C SER A 156 34.83 -8.17 -27.94
N GLY A 157 35.77 -7.57 -27.20
CA GLY A 157 36.43 -8.21 -26.06
C GLY A 157 35.44 -8.56 -24.95
N TYR A 158 34.56 -7.62 -24.62
CA TYR A 158 33.53 -7.82 -23.60
C TYR A 158 32.52 -8.89 -24.01
N LEU A 159 32.14 -8.96 -25.29
CA LEU A 159 31.21 -9.98 -25.77
C LEU A 159 31.79 -11.40 -25.67
N GLY A 160 33.08 -11.59 -26.00
CA GLY A 160 33.77 -12.86 -25.79
C GLY A 160 33.91 -13.24 -24.32
N ASP A 161 34.10 -12.26 -23.44
CA ASP A 161 34.15 -12.49 -22.00
C ASP A 161 32.79 -12.89 -21.42
N VAL A 162 31.72 -12.21 -21.85
CA VAL A 162 30.33 -12.55 -21.50
C VAL A 162 29.98 -13.95 -21.96
N LEU A 163 30.33 -14.32 -23.19
CA LEU A 163 30.03 -15.66 -23.73
C LEU A 163 30.79 -16.77 -22.99
N PHE A 164 32.04 -16.54 -22.60
CA PHE A 164 32.77 -17.49 -21.76
C PHE A 164 32.04 -17.73 -20.44
N TRP A 165 31.66 -16.66 -19.74
CA TRP A 165 30.92 -16.79 -18.49
C TRP A 165 29.53 -17.39 -18.70
N LEU A 166 28.86 -17.09 -19.81
CA LEU A 166 27.58 -17.70 -20.19
C LEU A 166 27.72 -19.22 -20.37
N VAL A 167 28.78 -19.68 -21.04
CA VAL A 167 29.06 -21.11 -21.21
C VAL A 167 29.34 -21.76 -19.85
N ILE A 168 30.19 -21.17 -19.03
CA ILE A 168 30.45 -21.68 -17.66
C ILE A 168 29.15 -21.73 -16.85
N LEU A 169 28.34 -20.69 -16.92
CA LEU A 169 27.03 -20.61 -16.24
C LEU A 169 26.06 -21.67 -16.76
N MET A 170 26.03 -21.95 -18.07
CA MET A 170 25.23 -23.03 -18.66
C MET A 170 25.68 -24.43 -18.21
N PHE A 171 26.98 -24.63 -18.00
CA PHE A 171 27.52 -25.87 -17.46
C PHE A 171 27.40 -25.96 -15.94
N LEU A 172 27.15 -24.84 -15.25
CA LEU A 172 27.10 -24.79 -13.79
C LEU A 172 26.08 -25.78 -13.19
N PRO A 173 24.83 -25.95 -13.69
CA PRO A 173 23.93 -26.97 -13.19
C PRO A 173 24.48 -28.38 -13.35
N ALA A 174 25.12 -28.69 -14.48
CA ALA A 174 25.74 -29.99 -14.71
C ALA A 174 26.93 -30.22 -13.76
N ILE A 175 27.73 -29.19 -13.50
CA ILE A 175 28.84 -29.22 -12.55
C ILE A 175 28.32 -29.44 -11.12
N LEU A 176 27.29 -28.68 -10.70
CA LEU A 176 26.66 -28.83 -9.40
C LEU A 176 26.01 -30.22 -9.24
N SER A 177 25.36 -30.72 -10.28
CA SER A 177 24.78 -32.07 -10.33
C SER A 177 25.85 -33.14 -10.16
N ALA A 178 26.98 -33.00 -10.86
CA ALA A 178 28.09 -33.93 -10.75
C ALA A 178 28.71 -33.94 -9.36
N PHE A 179 28.78 -32.79 -8.68
CA PHE A 179 29.16 -32.71 -7.26
C PHE A 179 28.03 -33.12 -6.29
N SER A 180 26.89 -33.60 -6.76
CA SER A 180 25.71 -33.95 -5.93
C SER A 180 25.17 -32.79 -5.08
N LEU A 181 25.34 -31.54 -5.54
CA LEU A 181 24.86 -30.33 -4.90
C LEU A 181 23.42 -29.99 -5.33
N SER A 182 22.52 -30.98 -5.27
CA SER A 182 21.14 -30.86 -5.79
C SER A 182 20.34 -29.71 -5.17
N GLY A 183 20.60 -29.38 -3.90
CA GLY A 183 19.93 -28.25 -3.21
C GLY A 183 20.29 -26.87 -3.77
N LEU A 184 21.49 -26.72 -4.37
CA LEU A 184 21.93 -25.48 -5.01
C LEU A 184 21.53 -25.41 -6.49
N LEU A 185 21.18 -26.55 -7.07
CA LEU A 185 20.89 -26.67 -8.50
C LEU A 185 19.58 -25.97 -8.86
N ALA A 186 18.52 -26.12 -8.05
CA ALA A 186 17.20 -25.56 -8.38
C ALA A 186 17.17 -24.02 -8.49
N PRO A 187 17.74 -23.24 -7.53
CA PRO A 187 17.81 -21.79 -7.68
C PRO A 187 18.69 -21.35 -8.87
N VAL A 188 19.83 -22.01 -9.08
CA VAL A 188 20.75 -21.69 -10.20
C VAL A 188 20.10 -21.99 -11.55
N GLN A 189 19.42 -23.14 -11.67
CA GLN A 189 18.65 -23.51 -12.86
C GLN A 189 17.55 -22.48 -13.13
N GLY A 190 16.79 -22.07 -12.11
CA GLY A 190 15.78 -21.03 -12.26
C GLY A 190 16.35 -19.67 -12.71
N MET A 191 17.57 -19.32 -12.29
CA MET A 191 18.25 -18.13 -12.79
C MET A 191 18.65 -18.26 -14.26
N ILE A 192 19.12 -19.43 -14.67
CA ILE A 192 19.46 -19.71 -16.08
C ILE A 192 18.19 -19.68 -16.94
N ASP A 193 17.10 -20.30 -16.50
CA ASP A 193 15.82 -20.30 -17.20
C ASP A 193 15.30 -18.87 -17.39
N LYS A 194 15.41 -18.02 -16.35
CA LYS A 194 15.08 -16.59 -16.44
C LYS A 194 15.98 -15.83 -17.41
N LEU A 195 17.29 -16.09 -17.38
CA LEU A 195 18.26 -15.47 -18.30
C LEU A 195 18.02 -15.91 -19.75
N LEU A 196 17.67 -17.16 -20.00
CA LEU A 196 17.32 -17.63 -21.34
C LEU A 196 16.00 -17.02 -21.82
N ALA A 197 15.01 -16.89 -20.92
CA ALA A 197 13.74 -16.25 -21.22
C ALA A 197 13.87 -14.74 -21.48
N ILE A 198 14.89 -14.06 -20.92
CA ILE A 198 15.09 -12.62 -21.14
C ILE A 198 15.45 -12.33 -22.60
N VAL A 199 16.13 -13.24 -23.29
CA VAL A 199 16.59 -13.03 -24.68
C VAL A 199 15.42 -12.80 -25.65
N PRO A 200 14.43 -13.70 -25.78
CA PRO A 200 13.27 -13.46 -26.62
C PRO A 200 12.40 -12.30 -26.12
N ASN A 201 12.28 -12.11 -24.80
CA ASN A 201 11.47 -11.04 -24.21
C ASN A 201 12.04 -9.64 -24.50
N VAL A 202 13.37 -9.47 -24.40
CA VAL A 202 14.06 -8.22 -24.74
C VAL A 202 13.88 -7.90 -26.21
N PHE A 203 14.00 -8.91 -27.08
CA PHE A 203 13.76 -8.72 -28.50
C PHE A 203 12.30 -8.31 -28.78
N ALA A 204 11.31 -8.99 -28.19
CA ALA A 204 9.90 -8.64 -28.31
C ALA A 204 9.62 -7.21 -27.81
N ALA A 205 10.13 -6.85 -26.63
CA ALA A 205 10.01 -5.51 -26.06
C ALA A 205 10.66 -4.43 -26.94
N ALA A 206 11.83 -4.70 -27.51
CA ALA A 206 12.51 -3.79 -28.42
C ALA A 206 11.71 -3.56 -29.71
N VAL A 207 11.15 -4.61 -30.29
CA VAL A 207 10.27 -4.52 -31.47
C VAL A 207 9.01 -3.72 -31.14
N ILE A 208 8.31 -4.04 -30.06
CA ILE A 208 7.10 -3.34 -29.63
C ILE A 208 7.38 -1.86 -29.35
N GLY A 209 8.44 -1.58 -28.59
CA GLY A 209 8.84 -0.22 -28.27
C GLY A 209 9.22 0.59 -29.51
N PHE A 210 9.95 0.00 -30.45
CA PHE A 210 10.34 0.67 -31.69
C PHE A 210 9.15 0.97 -32.59
N VAL A 211 8.28 -0.03 -32.81
CA VAL A 211 7.04 0.14 -33.61
C VAL A 211 6.14 1.18 -32.95
N GLY A 212 5.94 1.10 -31.64
CA GLY A 212 5.15 2.06 -30.88
C GLY A 212 5.65 3.48 -30.96
N TRP A 213 6.96 3.66 -30.80
CA TRP A 213 7.60 4.97 -30.90
C TRP A 213 7.42 5.56 -32.31
N LEU A 214 7.61 4.73 -33.35
CA LEU A 214 7.42 5.15 -34.73
C LEU A 214 5.97 5.59 -34.96
N VAL A 215 5.00 4.77 -34.55
CA VAL A 215 3.56 5.06 -34.69
C VAL A 215 3.18 6.33 -33.93
N ALA A 216 3.61 6.49 -32.68
CA ALA A 216 3.36 7.69 -31.88
C ALA A 216 3.90 8.96 -32.55
N ARG A 217 5.13 8.88 -33.11
CA ARG A 217 5.76 10.01 -33.80
C ARG A 217 5.03 10.38 -35.10
N VAL A 218 4.61 9.39 -35.86
CA VAL A 218 3.83 9.59 -37.09
C VAL A 218 2.48 10.22 -36.76
N LEU A 219 1.74 9.67 -35.78
CA LEU A 219 0.45 10.19 -35.36
C LEU A 219 0.55 11.64 -34.82
N ARG A 220 1.58 11.96 -34.04
CA ARG A 220 1.86 13.34 -33.62
C ARG A 220 1.99 14.28 -34.81
N GLY A 221 2.81 13.91 -35.79
CA GLY A 221 3.04 14.73 -36.98
C GLY A 221 1.77 14.94 -37.79
N LEU A 222 1.01 13.85 -38.02
CA LEU A 222 -0.27 13.90 -38.72
C LEU A 222 -1.27 14.81 -38.01
N VAL A 223 -1.52 14.60 -36.72
CA VAL A 223 -2.49 15.38 -35.95
C VAL A 223 -2.08 16.86 -35.86
N THR A 224 -0.80 17.15 -35.63
CA THR A 224 -0.30 18.54 -35.58
C THR A 224 -0.54 19.23 -36.92
N ASN A 225 -0.16 18.59 -38.03
CA ASN A 225 -0.29 19.18 -39.37
C ASN A 225 -1.77 19.39 -39.75
N LEU A 226 -2.65 18.44 -39.42
CA LEU A 226 -4.08 18.56 -39.67
C LEU A 226 -4.71 19.70 -38.86
N LEU A 227 -4.31 19.88 -37.59
CA LEU A 227 -4.82 20.97 -36.75
C LEU A 227 -4.31 22.35 -37.18
N VAL A 228 -3.06 22.43 -37.63
CA VAL A 228 -2.51 23.65 -38.24
C VAL A 228 -3.30 24.00 -39.49
N ALA A 229 -3.55 23.03 -40.38
CA ALA A 229 -4.32 23.22 -41.60
C ALA A 229 -5.79 23.63 -41.32
N ALA A 230 -6.40 23.06 -40.27
CA ALA A 230 -7.74 23.42 -39.81
C ALA A 230 -7.80 24.80 -39.13
N GLY A 231 -6.67 25.46 -38.88
CA GLY A 231 -6.60 26.77 -38.27
C GLY A 231 -6.83 26.79 -36.75
N ALA A 232 -6.61 25.66 -36.06
CA ALA A 232 -6.78 25.56 -34.60
C ALA A 232 -5.90 26.55 -33.83
N ASP A 233 -4.77 26.95 -34.41
CA ASP A 233 -3.85 27.93 -33.82
C ASP A 233 -4.37 29.37 -33.83
N LYS A 234 -5.43 29.68 -34.61
CA LYS A 234 -6.06 31.01 -34.61
C LYS A 234 -6.87 31.29 -33.34
N LEU A 235 -7.37 30.23 -32.68
CA LEU A 235 -8.18 30.34 -31.45
C LEU A 235 -7.37 30.84 -30.24
N THR A 236 -6.04 30.71 -30.28
CA THR A 236 -5.14 31.09 -29.17
C THR A 236 -4.49 32.46 -29.38
N GLN A 237 -4.56 33.03 -30.59
CA GLN A 237 -3.96 34.33 -30.91
C GLN A 237 -4.67 35.51 -30.23
N SER A 238 -5.90 35.33 -29.73
CA SER A 238 -6.64 36.37 -29.00
C SER A 238 -6.30 36.43 -27.51
N VAL A 239 -5.41 35.56 -27.00
CA VAL A 239 -5.02 35.52 -25.60
C VAL A 239 -3.57 35.99 -25.50
N ASP A 240 -3.38 37.21 -24.99
CA ASP A 240 -2.08 37.84 -24.80
C ASP A 240 -1.34 37.16 -23.62
N SER A 241 -0.77 35.98 -23.90
CA SER A 241 -0.05 35.16 -22.92
C SER A 241 1.47 35.28 -23.11
N PRO A 242 2.25 35.45 -22.03
CA PRO A 242 3.72 35.58 -22.08
C PRO A 242 4.45 34.39 -22.74
N ALA A 243 3.78 33.25 -22.89
CA ALA A 243 4.25 32.09 -23.64
C ALA A 243 3.21 31.73 -24.71
N PRO A 244 3.45 32.00 -26.01
CA PRO A 244 2.52 31.66 -27.07
C PRO A 244 2.50 30.14 -27.28
N VAL A 245 1.54 29.47 -26.64
CA VAL A 245 1.37 28.01 -26.75
C VAL A 245 0.45 27.70 -27.94
N ARG A 246 0.95 26.96 -28.94
CA ARG A 246 0.15 26.56 -30.12
C ARG A 246 -0.69 25.33 -29.79
N VAL A 247 -2.01 25.46 -29.89
CA VAL A 247 -2.97 24.38 -29.60
C VAL A 247 -2.68 23.14 -30.47
N SER A 248 -2.31 23.34 -31.74
CA SER A 248 -1.93 22.23 -32.63
C SER A 248 -0.80 21.37 -32.08
N SER A 249 0.24 22.01 -31.53
CA SER A 249 1.41 21.35 -30.97
C SER A 249 1.13 20.66 -29.64
N LEU A 250 0.25 21.25 -28.82
CA LEU A 250 -0.20 20.64 -27.56
C LEU A 250 -0.96 19.36 -27.83
N VAL A 251 -1.97 19.42 -28.70
CA VAL A 251 -2.79 18.25 -29.04
C VAL A 251 -1.92 17.17 -29.70
N GLY A 252 -1.02 17.54 -30.60
CA GLY A 252 -0.06 16.59 -31.17
C GLY A 252 0.83 15.92 -30.11
N THR A 253 1.30 16.68 -29.13
CA THR A 253 2.11 16.14 -28.01
C THR A 253 1.27 15.24 -27.09
N LEU A 254 0.01 15.60 -26.84
CA LEU A 254 -0.93 14.73 -26.11
C LEU A 254 -1.13 13.41 -26.85
N VAL A 255 -1.42 13.44 -28.15
CA VAL A 255 -1.57 12.22 -28.97
C VAL A 255 -0.30 11.36 -28.93
N TYR A 256 0.88 11.98 -29.00
CA TYR A 256 2.14 11.25 -28.82
C TYR A 256 2.18 10.53 -27.47
N VAL A 257 1.90 11.22 -26.36
CA VAL A 257 1.92 10.62 -25.01
C VAL A 257 0.87 9.51 -24.90
N PHE A 258 -0.34 9.74 -25.41
CA PHE A 258 -1.44 8.77 -25.39
C PHE A 258 -1.15 7.48 -26.16
N VAL A 259 -0.31 7.52 -27.20
CA VAL A 259 0.08 6.31 -27.95
C VAL A 259 1.37 5.71 -27.38
N PHE A 260 2.32 6.57 -27.01
CA PHE A 260 3.63 6.15 -26.53
C PHE A 260 3.57 5.49 -25.16
N VAL A 261 2.82 6.03 -24.20
CA VAL A 261 2.75 5.49 -22.83
C VAL A 261 2.17 4.07 -22.81
N PRO A 262 1.01 3.77 -23.44
CA PRO A 262 0.52 2.39 -23.51
C PRO A 262 1.51 1.47 -24.22
N THR A 263 2.16 1.94 -25.29
CA THR A 263 3.10 1.06 -26.01
C THR A 263 4.37 0.80 -25.20
N LEU A 264 4.84 1.78 -24.42
CA LEU A 264 5.94 1.59 -23.48
C LEU A 264 5.56 0.57 -22.41
N ILE A 265 4.34 0.63 -21.88
CA ILE A 265 3.81 -0.36 -20.95
C ILE A 265 3.74 -1.74 -21.60
N SER A 266 3.25 -1.86 -22.84
CA SER A 266 3.25 -3.12 -23.60
C SER A 266 4.65 -3.67 -23.84
N ALA A 267 5.64 -2.81 -24.07
CA ALA A 267 7.04 -3.22 -24.20
C ALA A 267 7.60 -3.74 -22.86
N LEU A 268 7.29 -3.06 -21.75
CA LEU A 268 7.68 -3.52 -20.40
C LEU A 268 6.98 -4.84 -20.01
N ASP A 269 5.75 -5.03 -20.44
CA ASP A 269 5.00 -6.27 -20.25
C ASP A 269 5.58 -7.42 -21.07
N ALA A 270 5.96 -7.16 -22.33
CA ALA A 270 6.69 -8.12 -23.17
C ALA A 270 8.05 -8.49 -22.58
N LEU A 271 8.69 -7.57 -21.83
CA LEU A 271 9.91 -7.82 -21.08
C LEU A 271 9.65 -8.71 -19.82
N LYS A 272 8.39 -8.97 -19.49
CA LYS A 272 7.90 -9.68 -18.29
C LYS A 272 8.36 -9.06 -16.97
N ILE A 273 8.44 -7.73 -16.91
CA ILE A 273 8.71 -7.02 -15.67
C ILE A 273 7.39 -6.60 -15.02
N GLU A 274 6.63 -7.59 -14.53
CA GLU A 274 5.29 -7.39 -13.97
C GLU A 274 5.26 -6.40 -12.80
N ALA A 275 6.35 -6.31 -12.03
CA ALA A 275 6.49 -5.38 -10.92
C ALA A 275 6.43 -3.90 -11.35
N ILE A 276 6.69 -3.61 -12.63
CA ILE A 276 6.67 -2.25 -13.19
C ILE A 276 5.49 -2.08 -14.15
N SER A 277 5.23 -3.07 -15.02
CA SER A 277 4.15 -2.96 -16.00
C SER A 277 2.78 -2.88 -15.34
N ARG A 278 2.49 -3.70 -14.30
CA ARG A 278 1.17 -3.73 -13.65
C ARG A 278 0.78 -2.39 -13.00
N PRO A 279 1.59 -1.77 -12.12
CA PRO A 279 1.25 -0.45 -11.58
C PRO A 279 1.07 0.60 -12.67
N ALA A 280 1.91 0.58 -13.72
CA ALA A 280 1.80 1.53 -14.83
C ALA A 280 0.50 1.34 -15.63
N THR A 281 0.09 0.10 -15.92
CA THR A 281 -1.21 -0.21 -16.55
C THR A 281 -2.37 0.27 -15.69
N ASN A 282 -2.35 -0.02 -14.38
CA ASN A 282 -3.40 0.43 -13.47
C ASN A 282 -3.53 1.96 -13.43
N MET A 283 -2.40 2.69 -13.46
CA MET A 283 -2.42 4.15 -13.52
C MET A 283 -2.98 4.66 -14.85
N LEU A 284 -2.62 4.04 -15.96
CA LEU A 284 -3.17 4.37 -17.28
C LEU A 284 -4.68 4.10 -17.33
N ASP A 285 -5.14 2.97 -16.81
CA ASP A 285 -6.56 2.62 -16.76
C ASP A 285 -7.35 3.60 -15.90
N GLN A 286 -6.81 4.00 -14.74
CA GLN A 286 -7.40 5.04 -13.90
C GLN A 286 -7.47 6.39 -14.62
N PHE A 287 -6.41 6.76 -15.35
CA PHE A 287 -6.38 8.00 -16.12
C PHE A 287 -7.38 7.99 -17.28
N LEU A 288 -7.44 6.90 -18.05
CA LEU A 288 -8.40 6.73 -19.15
C LEU A 288 -9.84 6.66 -18.63
N GLY A 289 -10.07 5.98 -17.51
CA GLY A 289 -11.36 5.91 -16.83
C GLY A 289 -11.79 7.25 -16.22
N ALA A 290 -10.86 8.16 -15.91
CA ALA A 290 -11.18 9.49 -15.43
C ALA A 290 -11.77 10.39 -16.52
N VAL A 291 -11.43 10.18 -17.80
CA VAL A 291 -11.89 11.04 -18.90
C VAL A 291 -13.43 11.07 -19.01
N PRO A 292 -14.15 9.93 -19.10
CA PRO A 292 -15.61 9.92 -19.07
C PRO A 292 -16.20 10.55 -17.79
N ASN A 293 -15.58 10.29 -16.64
CA ASN A 293 -16.05 10.78 -15.35
C ASN A 293 -15.91 12.30 -15.20
N ILE A 294 -14.85 12.89 -15.76
CA ILE A 294 -14.67 14.35 -15.81
C ILE A 294 -15.78 14.98 -16.65
N ILE A 295 -16.06 14.41 -17.82
CA ILE A 295 -17.14 14.90 -18.68
C ILE A 295 -18.48 14.80 -17.94
N ALA A 296 -18.77 13.67 -17.30
CA ALA A 296 -19.98 13.49 -16.51
C ALA A 296 -20.08 14.53 -15.37
N ALA A 297 -19.00 14.77 -14.64
CA ALA A 297 -18.95 15.76 -13.56
C ALA A 297 -19.24 17.18 -14.07
N VAL A 298 -18.63 17.59 -15.19
CA VAL A 298 -18.88 18.90 -15.82
C VAL A 298 -20.34 19.01 -16.26
N VAL A 299 -20.89 17.98 -16.90
CA VAL A 299 -22.29 17.95 -17.33
C VAL A 299 -23.23 18.09 -16.13
N ILE A 300 -22.98 17.35 -15.04
CA ILE A 300 -23.80 17.42 -13.82
C ILE A 300 -23.81 18.83 -13.23
N VAL A 301 -22.66 19.50 -13.16
CA VAL A 301 -22.57 20.88 -12.64
C VAL A 301 -23.32 21.85 -13.54
N LEU A 302 -23.14 21.77 -14.86
CA LEU A 302 -23.80 22.67 -15.82
C LEU A 302 -25.33 22.47 -15.83
N VAL A 303 -25.78 21.22 -15.87
CA VAL A 303 -27.21 20.87 -15.86
C VAL A 303 -27.83 21.31 -14.54
N THR A 304 -27.22 20.99 -13.40
CA THR A 304 -27.73 21.42 -12.09
C THR A 304 -27.79 22.94 -11.99
N PHE A 305 -26.77 23.67 -12.46
CA PHE A 305 -26.81 25.13 -12.46
C PHE A 305 -28.00 25.69 -13.24
N TYR A 306 -28.26 25.16 -14.44
CA TYR A 306 -29.37 25.62 -15.27
C TYR A 306 -30.73 25.27 -14.64
N VAL A 307 -30.90 24.04 -14.19
CA VAL A 307 -32.15 23.55 -13.57
C VAL A 307 -32.41 24.26 -12.24
N ALA A 308 -31.41 24.39 -11.38
CA ALA A 308 -31.54 25.06 -10.09
C ALA A 308 -31.92 26.52 -10.23
N ARG A 309 -31.34 27.22 -11.23
CA ARG A 309 -31.71 28.62 -11.53
C ARG A 309 -33.18 28.73 -11.96
N PHE A 310 -33.65 27.80 -12.78
CA PHE A 310 -35.06 27.76 -13.18
C PHE A 310 -35.99 27.49 -11.99
N VAL A 311 -35.67 26.48 -11.17
CA VAL A 311 -36.43 26.14 -9.96
C VAL A 311 -36.45 27.29 -8.96
N ALA A 312 -35.30 27.95 -8.73
CA ALA A 312 -35.20 29.10 -7.84
C ALA A 312 -36.03 30.29 -8.34
N ALA A 313 -36.02 30.57 -9.64
CA ALA A 313 -36.83 31.64 -10.23
C ALA A 313 -38.34 31.34 -10.10
N LEU A 314 -38.75 30.07 -10.27
CA LEU A 314 -40.13 29.67 -10.05
C LEU A 314 -40.52 29.79 -8.57
N ALA A 315 -39.69 29.27 -7.66
CA ALA A 315 -39.89 29.37 -6.23
C ALA A 315 -40.01 30.83 -5.77
N GLN A 316 -39.15 31.72 -6.27
CA GLN A 316 -39.23 33.15 -5.98
C GLN A 316 -40.59 33.72 -6.39
N LYS A 317 -41.04 33.46 -7.62
CA LYS A 317 -42.35 33.95 -8.11
C LYS A 317 -43.51 33.45 -7.27
N LEU A 318 -43.47 32.18 -6.85
CA LEU A 318 -44.50 31.59 -6.00
C LEU A 318 -44.48 32.20 -4.59
N LEU A 319 -43.30 32.47 -4.02
CA LEU A 319 -43.15 33.11 -2.70
C LEU A 319 -43.64 34.57 -2.73
N VAL A 320 -43.34 35.30 -3.80
CA VAL A 320 -43.86 36.66 -4.02
C VAL A 320 -45.39 36.62 -4.15
N ALA A 321 -45.93 35.71 -4.95
CA ALA A 321 -47.38 35.54 -5.13
C ALA A 321 -48.10 35.14 -3.84
N ALA A 322 -47.44 34.35 -2.99
CA ALA A 322 -47.93 33.97 -1.66
C ALA A 322 -47.83 35.11 -0.63
N GLY A 323 -47.24 36.26 -0.97
CA GLY A 323 -47.11 37.41 -0.09
C GLY A 323 -46.03 37.26 0.99
N VAL A 324 -45.06 36.34 0.79
CA VAL A 324 -44.00 36.05 1.78
C VAL A 324 -43.11 37.28 2.04
N ASP A 325 -42.97 38.16 1.06
CA ASP A 325 -42.20 39.41 1.19
C ASP A 325 -42.86 40.44 2.12
N GLY A 326 -44.15 40.27 2.45
CA GLY A 326 -44.85 41.08 3.44
C GLY A 326 -44.60 40.64 4.89
N LEU A 327 -44.07 39.42 5.13
CA LEU A 327 -43.84 38.89 6.47
C LEU A 327 -42.91 39.77 7.34
N PRO A 328 -41.79 40.31 6.83
CA PRO A 328 -40.92 41.16 7.64
C PRO A 328 -41.60 42.42 8.19
N ALA A 329 -42.60 42.96 7.49
CA ALA A 329 -43.40 44.09 7.94
C ALA A 329 -44.30 43.70 9.13
N VAL A 330 -44.95 42.52 9.05
CA VAL A 330 -45.76 41.95 10.16
C VAL A 330 -44.91 41.64 11.39
N LEU A 331 -43.64 41.30 11.17
CA LEU A 331 -42.66 41.02 12.21
C LEU A 331 -42.00 42.28 12.79
N GLY A 332 -42.19 43.46 12.19
CA GLY A 332 -41.55 44.70 12.64
C GLY A 332 -40.04 44.75 12.40
N VAL A 333 -39.51 43.94 11.48
CA VAL A 333 -38.07 43.84 11.13
C VAL A 333 -37.79 44.32 9.71
N GLU A 334 -38.69 45.13 9.14
CA GLU A 334 -38.64 45.62 7.76
C GLU A 334 -37.29 46.28 7.40
N ARG A 335 -36.67 46.99 8.35
CA ARG A 335 -35.36 47.66 8.14
C ARG A 335 -34.21 46.69 7.85
N VAL A 336 -34.32 45.41 8.24
CA VAL A 336 -33.27 44.39 8.09
C VAL A 336 -33.44 43.59 6.79
N PHE A 337 -34.67 43.38 6.34
CA PHE A 337 -34.99 42.51 5.20
C PHE A 337 -35.34 43.31 3.93
N THR A 338 -34.41 44.14 3.44
CA THR A 338 -34.58 44.93 2.20
C THR A 338 -33.64 44.48 1.08
N GLY A 339 -34.06 44.67 -0.18
CA GLY A 339 -33.26 44.37 -1.37
C GLY A 339 -32.83 42.90 -1.47
N MET A 340 -31.52 42.65 -1.40
CA MET A 340 -30.95 41.30 -1.54
C MET A 340 -31.27 40.34 -0.39
N LEU A 341 -31.77 40.86 0.75
CA LEU A 341 -32.17 40.09 1.92
C LEU A 341 -33.69 39.84 1.97
N GLN A 342 -34.45 40.19 0.92
CA GLN A 342 -35.87 39.85 0.87
C GLN A 342 -36.09 38.34 0.99
N PRO A 343 -37.09 37.87 1.78
CA PRO A 343 -37.31 36.45 2.01
C PRO A 343 -37.44 35.61 0.73
N SER A 344 -38.19 36.08 -0.27
CA SER A 344 -38.36 35.36 -1.55
C SER A 344 -37.04 35.22 -2.31
N VAL A 345 -36.24 36.29 -2.36
CA VAL A 345 -34.90 36.33 -3.02
C VAL A 345 -33.90 35.47 -2.25
N LEU A 346 -33.93 35.53 -0.92
CA LEU A 346 -33.05 34.75 -0.06
C LEU A 346 -33.29 33.25 -0.25
N VAL A 347 -34.54 32.80 -0.21
CA VAL A 347 -34.88 31.38 -0.44
C VAL A 347 -34.46 30.94 -1.84
N ALA A 348 -34.71 31.75 -2.88
CA ALA A 348 -34.28 31.44 -4.23
C ALA A 348 -32.75 31.31 -4.34
N ARG A 349 -31.99 32.20 -3.69
CA ARG A 349 -30.53 32.14 -3.65
C ARG A 349 -30.02 30.94 -2.88
N LEU A 350 -30.67 30.58 -1.78
CA LEU A 350 -30.37 29.37 -1.00
C LEU A 350 -30.62 28.11 -1.83
N ILE A 351 -31.71 28.04 -2.60
CA ILE A 351 -31.97 26.91 -3.51
C ILE A 351 -30.81 26.72 -4.49
N VAL A 352 -30.36 27.78 -5.17
CA VAL A 352 -29.21 27.69 -6.08
C VAL A 352 -27.93 27.31 -5.34
N PHE A 353 -27.68 27.91 -4.17
CA PHE A 353 -26.50 27.64 -3.36
C PHE A 353 -26.41 26.16 -2.94
N PHE A 354 -27.48 25.61 -2.34
CA PHE A 354 -27.51 24.21 -1.92
C PHE A 354 -27.50 23.25 -3.12
N ALA A 355 -28.25 23.55 -4.19
CA ALA A 355 -28.21 22.73 -5.40
C ALA A 355 -26.80 22.65 -6.00
N MET A 356 -26.04 23.74 -5.99
CA MET A 356 -24.65 23.74 -6.43
C MET A 356 -23.72 22.97 -5.49
N LEU A 357 -23.97 23.01 -4.16
CA LEU A 357 -23.23 22.16 -3.23
C LEU A 357 -23.52 20.67 -3.48
N PHE A 358 -24.78 20.28 -3.72
CA PHE A 358 -25.13 18.91 -4.11
C PHE A 358 -24.49 18.50 -5.44
N ALA A 359 -24.47 19.40 -6.43
CA ALA A 359 -23.77 19.16 -7.69
C ALA A 359 -22.27 18.96 -7.48
N ALA A 360 -21.66 19.71 -6.56
CA ALA A 360 -20.25 19.55 -6.20
C ALA A 360 -19.97 18.20 -5.53
N VAL A 361 -20.86 17.72 -4.65
CA VAL A 361 -20.79 16.38 -4.04
C VAL A 361 -20.85 15.30 -5.11
N GLU A 362 -21.82 15.37 -6.03
CA GLU A 362 -21.95 14.38 -7.09
C GLU A 362 -20.77 14.45 -8.08
N ALA A 363 -20.29 15.64 -8.43
CA ALA A 363 -19.09 15.81 -9.25
C ALA A 363 -17.86 15.21 -8.57
N ALA A 364 -17.65 15.47 -7.27
CA ALA A 364 -16.57 14.87 -6.50
C ALA A 364 -16.70 13.34 -6.45
N ASN A 365 -17.92 12.81 -6.30
CA ASN A 365 -18.18 11.37 -6.32
C ASN A 365 -17.81 10.72 -7.67
N ARG A 366 -18.17 11.36 -8.80
CA ARG A 366 -17.80 10.89 -10.15
C ARG A 366 -16.30 10.88 -10.37
N LEU A 367 -15.61 11.89 -9.85
CA LEU A 367 -14.15 11.99 -9.89
C LEU A 367 -13.44 11.09 -8.86
N ASN A 368 -14.20 10.34 -8.07
CA ASN A 368 -13.71 9.49 -7.00
C ASN A 368 -12.96 10.26 -5.89
N PHE A 369 -13.28 11.54 -5.70
CA PHE A 369 -12.77 12.40 -4.63
C PHE A 369 -13.62 12.26 -3.37
N ALA A 370 -13.61 11.06 -2.77
CA ALA A 370 -14.44 10.72 -1.62
C ALA A 370 -14.25 11.71 -0.45
N GLN A 371 -13.01 12.13 -0.17
CA GLN A 371 -12.73 13.07 0.92
C GLN A 371 -13.38 14.44 0.68
N VAL A 372 -13.32 14.94 -0.56
CA VAL A 372 -13.96 16.22 -0.91
C VAL A 372 -15.47 16.09 -0.82
N ARG A 373 -16.03 15.00 -1.33
CA ARG A 373 -17.46 14.68 -1.23
C ARG A 373 -17.94 14.68 0.23
N ASP A 374 -17.21 14.00 1.11
CA ASP A 374 -17.60 13.82 2.51
C ASP A 374 -17.51 15.14 3.28
N VAL A 375 -16.46 15.94 3.06
CA VAL A 375 -16.32 17.28 3.66
C VAL A 375 -17.42 18.22 3.19
N VAL A 376 -17.74 18.24 1.90
CA VAL A 376 -18.83 19.08 1.37
C VAL A 376 -20.19 18.59 1.89
N THR A 377 -20.39 17.29 2.03
CA THR A 377 -21.62 16.72 2.61
C THR A 377 -21.82 17.15 4.05
N LEU A 378 -20.76 17.11 4.87
CA LEU A 378 -20.79 17.63 6.24
C LEU A 378 -21.14 19.13 6.26
N PHE A 379 -20.61 19.91 5.32
CA PHE A 379 -20.93 21.33 5.20
C PHE A 379 -22.39 21.58 4.80
N ILE A 380 -22.94 20.76 3.90
CA ILE A 380 -24.37 20.80 3.54
C ILE A 380 -25.25 20.48 4.75
N GLU A 381 -24.90 19.44 5.51
CA GLU A 381 -25.61 19.06 6.72
C GLU A 381 -25.58 20.18 7.76
N PHE A 382 -24.40 20.76 8.03
CA PHE A 382 -24.26 21.92 8.91
C PHE A 382 -25.10 23.10 8.41
N GLY A 383 -25.05 23.40 7.12
CA GLY A 383 -25.87 24.45 6.50
C GLY A 383 -27.37 24.21 6.68
N ALA A 384 -27.84 22.97 6.55
CA ALA A 384 -29.23 22.60 6.75
C ALA A 384 -29.67 22.80 8.21
N HIS A 385 -28.84 22.41 9.19
CA HIS A 385 -29.09 22.68 10.60
C HIS A 385 -29.18 24.19 10.88
N VAL A 386 -28.25 24.97 10.33
CA VAL A 386 -28.26 26.44 10.47
C VAL A 386 -29.55 27.04 9.90
N LEU A 387 -30.01 26.58 8.72
CA LEU A 387 -31.29 27.00 8.15
C LEU A 387 -32.47 26.63 9.04
N MET A 388 -32.53 25.40 9.56
CA MET A 388 -33.58 24.94 10.46
C MET A 388 -33.65 25.79 11.73
N GLY A 389 -32.52 26.05 12.36
CA GLY A 389 -32.46 26.95 13.52
C GLY A 389 -32.89 28.38 13.17
N GLY A 390 -32.51 28.89 11.99
CA GLY A 390 -32.97 30.19 11.49
C GLY A 390 -34.49 30.26 11.34
N VAL A 391 -35.12 29.23 10.77
CA VAL A 391 -36.58 29.13 10.64
C VAL A 391 -37.25 29.12 12.02
N ILE A 392 -36.74 28.34 12.97
CA ILE A 392 -37.26 28.30 14.35
C ILE A 392 -37.18 29.67 15.02
N LEU A 393 -36.07 30.40 14.85
CA LEU A 393 -35.92 31.75 15.39
C LEU A 393 -36.93 32.73 14.79
N VAL A 394 -37.14 32.68 13.47
CA VAL A 394 -38.12 33.55 12.78
C VAL A 394 -39.54 33.28 13.27
N ILE A 395 -39.96 32.01 13.29
CA ILE A 395 -41.29 31.60 13.76
C ILE A 395 -41.47 31.96 15.24
N GLY A 396 -40.47 31.69 16.07
CA GLY A 396 -40.57 31.95 17.49
C GLY A 396 -40.55 33.44 17.84
N PHE A 397 -39.84 34.27 17.07
CA PHE A 397 -39.92 35.73 17.19
C PHE A 397 -41.33 36.23 16.86
N TRP A 398 -41.96 35.68 15.82
CA TRP A 398 -43.35 35.97 15.49
C TRP A 398 -44.31 35.61 16.64
N LEU A 399 -44.16 34.41 17.20
CA LEU A 399 -44.98 33.94 18.32
C LEU A 399 -44.81 34.80 19.58
N ALA A 400 -43.59 35.22 19.89
CA ALA A 400 -43.32 36.13 21.00
C ALA A 400 -44.03 37.48 20.83
N GLY A 401 -44.02 38.02 19.61
CA GLY A 401 -44.74 39.24 19.26
C GLY A 401 -46.27 39.08 19.35
N LEU A 402 -46.80 37.93 18.92
CA LEU A 402 -48.23 37.63 19.02
C LEU A 402 -48.66 37.51 20.49
N ALA A 403 -47.92 36.77 21.31
CA ALA A 403 -48.19 36.60 22.73
C ALA A 403 -48.24 37.96 23.44
N ARG A 404 -47.29 38.84 23.15
CA ARG A 404 -47.30 40.21 23.68
C ARG A 404 -48.59 40.96 23.35
N ARG A 405 -48.99 40.97 22.07
CA ARG A 405 -50.20 41.68 21.62
C ARG A 405 -51.46 41.12 22.26
N VAL A 406 -51.58 39.80 22.39
CA VAL A 406 -52.75 39.15 23.01
C VAL A 406 -52.86 39.52 24.50
N ILE A 407 -51.73 39.53 25.22
CA ILE A 407 -51.71 39.89 26.65
C ILE A 407 -52.01 41.38 26.85
N GLU A 408 -51.47 42.27 25.99
CA GLU A 408 -51.76 43.70 26.02
C GLU A 408 -53.23 44.03 25.72
N GLN A 409 -53.92 43.18 24.94
CA GLN A 409 -55.35 43.35 24.61
C GLN A 409 -56.29 42.87 25.71
N ALA A 410 -55.88 41.91 26.55
CA ALA A 410 -56.73 41.29 27.57
C ALA A 410 -56.93 42.16 28.82
N ASP A 411 -55.98 43.03 29.17
CA ASP A 411 -56.08 43.96 30.30
C ASP A 411 -55.27 45.23 30.00
N ARG A 412 -55.81 46.43 30.24
CA ARG A 412 -55.15 47.71 29.88
C ARG A 412 -54.38 48.34 31.04
N GLU A 413 -54.67 47.98 32.29
CA GLU A 413 -54.09 48.65 33.47
C GLU A 413 -52.85 47.96 34.04
N HIS A 414 -52.75 46.62 34.01
CA HIS A 414 -51.60 45.89 34.57
C HIS A 414 -50.79 45.06 33.55
N SER A 415 -51.18 45.00 32.27
CA SER A 415 -50.62 44.04 31.30
C SER A 415 -49.24 44.39 30.72
N ALA A 416 -48.73 45.61 30.88
CA ALA A 416 -47.48 46.02 30.26
C ALA A 416 -46.24 45.28 30.81
N LEU A 417 -46.25 44.91 32.10
CA LEU A 417 -45.18 44.10 32.70
C LEU A 417 -45.32 42.62 32.36
N PHE A 418 -46.53 42.06 32.50
CA PHE A 418 -46.78 40.64 32.21
C PHE A 418 -46.56 40.29 30.74
N SER A 419 -46.93 41.17 29.80
CA SER A 419 -46.70 40.98 28.37
C SER A 419 -45.21 40.99 28.01
N ARG A 420 -44.41 41.87 28.62
CA ARG A 420 -42.95 41.91 28.43
C ARG A 420 -42.27 40.67 29.00
N ILE A 421 -42.66 40.25 30.22
CA ILE A 421 -42.12 39.04 30.85
C ILE A 421 -42.42 37.82 29.97
N ALA A 422 -43.66 37.67 29.49
CA ALA A 422 -44.04 36.60 28.58
C ALA A 422 -43.26 36.66 27.25
N GLN A 423 -43.10 37.84 26.66
CA GLN A 423 -42.33 38.01 25.43
C GLN A 423 -40.86 37.59 25.61
N PHE A 424 -40.19 38.04 26.68
CA PHE A 424 -38.80 37.68 26.95
C PHE A 424 -38.64 36.20 27.30
N ALA A 425 -39.61 35.60 28.00
CA ALA A 425 -39.61 34.17 28.29
C ALA A 425 -39.71 33.34 27.00
N ILE A 426 -40.62 33.69 26.09
CA ILE A 426 -40.77 33.02 24.80
C ILE A 426 -39.53 33.23 23.93
N LEU A 427 -38.99 34.45 23.86
CA LEU A 427 -37.77 34.73 23.10
C LEU A 427 -36.56 33.95 23.64
N GLY A 428 -36.40 33.85 24.96
CA GLY A 428 -35.35 33.05 25.57
C GLY A 428 -35.46 31.58 25.18
N LEU A 429 -36.67 31.01 25.27
CA LEU A 429 -36.94 29.61 24.90
C LEU A 429 -36.70 29.35 23.42
N VAL A 430 -37.23 30.21 22.55
CA VAL A 430 -37.04 30.14 21.09
C VAL A 430 -35.58 30.26 20.72
N PHE A 431 -34.84 31.15 21.38
CA PHE A 431 -33.41 31.31 21.14
C PHE A 431 -32.63 30.04 21.46
N ALA A 432 -32.93 29.41 22.60
CA ALA A 432 -32.34 28.13 22.98
C ALA A 432 -32.71 26.99 22.01
N MET A 433 -33.98 26.90 21.61
CA MET A 433 -34.45 25.91 20.64
C MET A 433 -33.81 26.11 19.26
N GLY A 434 -33.70 27.36 18.80
CA GLY A 434 -33.07 27.73 17.54
C GLY A 434 -31.58 27.40 17.53
N LEU A 435 -30.85 27.77 18.58
CA LEU A 435 -29.41 27.50 18.70
C LEU A 435 -29.12 25.99 18.76
N ARG A 436 -29.96 25.23 19.49
CA ARG A 436 -29.90 23.76 19.52
C ARG A 436 -30.19 23.14 18.15
N ALA A 437 -31.15 23.67 17.40
CA ALA A 437 -31.46 23.16 16.06
C ALA A 437 -30.35 23.46 15.03
N MET A 438 -29.55 24.51 15.24
CA MET A 438 -28.33 24.76 14.46
C MET A 438 -27.20 23.76 14.76
N GLY A 439 -27.34 22.92 15.78
CA GLY A 439 -26.29 21.98 16.21
C GLY A 439 -25.12 22.68 16.92
N ILE A 440 -25.27 23.95 17.30
CA ILE A 440 -24.20 24.72 17.94
C ILE A 440 -24.17 24.37 19.43
N ALA A 441 -23.21 23.49 19.79
CA ALA A 441 -22.90 23.14 21.17
C ALA A 441 -24.16 22.79 21.99
N ASN A 442 -24.92 21.81 21.50
CA ASN A 442 -26.20 21.40 22.06
C ASN A 442 -26.15 21.16 23.57
N GLU A 443 -25.07 20.55 24.06
CA GLU A 443 -24.84 20.30 25.48
C GLU A 443 -24.67 21.61 26.26
N ILE A 444 -23.93 22.58 25.72
CA ILE A 444 -23.75 23.90 26.35
C ILE A 444 -25.09 24.63 26.44
N VAL A 445 -25.88 24.63 25.36
CA VAL A 445 -27.20 25.27 25.34
C VAL A 445 -28.15 24.58 26.32
N GLN A 446 -28.20 23.25 26.31
CA GLN A 446 -29.04 22.47 27.22
C GLN A 446 -28.66 22.68 28.68
N LEU A 447 -27.36 22.66 29.01
CA LEU A 447 -26.87 22.92 30.36
C LEU A 447 -27.17 24.35 30.79
N ALA A 448 -26.84 25.35 29.97
CA ALA A 448 -27.06 26.75 30.29
C ALA A 448 -28.55 27.03 30.56
N PHE A 449 -29.44 26.57 29.67
CA PHE A 449 -30.87 26.78 29.83
C PHE A 449 -31.47 25.95 30.97
N GLY A 450 -31.03 24.70 31.11
CA GLY A 450 -31.44 23.82 32.21
C GLY A 450 -31.03 24.37 33.59
N LEU A 451 -29.82 24.94 33.69
CA LEU A 451 -29.33 25.58 34.91
C LEU A 451 -30.05 26.90 35.20
N VAL A 452 -30.31 27.74 34.19
CA VAL A 452 -31.04 29.00 34.39
C VAL A 452 -32.49 28.72 34.81
N LEU A 453 -33.19 27.83 34.10
CA LEU A 453 -34.55 27.45 34.48
C LEU A 453 -34.57 26.73 35.83
N GLY A 454 -33.60 25.87 36.10
CA GLY A 454 -33.42 25.22 37.39
C GLY A 454 -33.21 26.23 38.53
N ALA A 455 -32.36 27.25 38.33
CA ALA A 455 -32.14 28.31 39.30
C ALA A 455 -33.40 29.14 39.54
N ILE A 456 -34.14 29.48 38.48
CA ILE A 456 -35.44 30.17 38.59
C ILE A 456 -36.44 29.31 39.37
N ALA A 457 -36.54 28.02 39.04
CA ALA A 457 -37.45 27.09 39.72
C ALA A 457 -37.13 26.98 41.21
N VAL A 458 -35.85 26.86 41.57
CA VAL A 458 -35.38 26.85 42.96
C VAL A 458 -35.67 28.19 43.65
N ALA A 459 -35.40 29.32 42.99
CA ALA A 459 -35.66 30.64 43.56
C ALA A 459 -37.16 30.86 43.85
N VAL A 460 -38.04 30.45 42.93
CA VAL A 460 -39.50 30.52 43.10
C VAL A 460 -39.94 29.57 44.23
N ALA A 461 -39.46 28.33 44.23
CA ALA A 461 -39.78 27.36 45.28
C ALA A 461 -39.38 27.86 46.67
N LEU A 462 -38.20 28.48 46.79
CA LEU A 462 -37.73 29.08 48.05
C LEU A 462 -38.53 30.33 48.43
N SER A 463 -38.81 31.23 47.48
CA SER A 463 -39.56 32.46 47.74
C SER A 463 -40.99 32.19 48.22
N PHE A 464 -41.71 31.26 47.57
CA PHE A 464 -43.04 30.85 48.00
C PHE A 464 -43.01 29.95 49.25
N GLY A 465 -42.05 29.03 49.36
CA GLY A 465 -41.94 28.13 50.50
C GLY A 465 -41.61 28.86 51.81
N LEU A 466 -40.69 29.81 51.77
CA LEU A 466 -40.33 30.63 52.94
C LEU A 466 -41.34 31.74 53.20
N GLY A 467 -41.78 32.47 52.16
CA GLY A 467 -42.73 33.59 52.30
C GLY A 467 -44.18 33.16 52.57
N GLY A 468 -44.57 31.95 52.18
CA GLY A 468 -45.91 31.40 52.41
C GLY A 468 -46.10 30.75 53.78
N ARG A 469 -45.02 30.60 54.57
CA ARG A 469 -45.02 29.84 55.82
C ARG A 469 -46.04 30.36 56.83
N GLU A 470 -46.08 31.69 57.09
CA GLU A 470 -47.06 32.26 58.02
C GLU A 470 -48.50 32.17 57.49
N ALA A 471 -48.70 32.28 56.18
CA ALA A 471 -50.03 32.17 55.57
C ALA A 471 -50.59 30.75 55.68
N ALA A 472 -49.76 29.74 55.41
CA ALA A 472 -50.10 28.34 55.59
C ALA A 472 -50.35 27.99 57.06
N GLY A 473 -49.52 28.50 57.98
CA GLY A 473 -49.72 28.35 59.42
C GLY A 473 -51.06 28.90 59.89
N ARG A 474 -51.40 30.15 59.53
CA ARG A 474 -52.69 30.77 59.86
C ARG A 474 -53.90 30.06 59.24
N LEU A 475 -53.74 29.39 58.11
CA LEU A 475 -54.81 28.61 57.49
C LEU A 475 -55.04 27.30 58.24
N LEU A 476 -53.96 26.61 58.61
CA LEU A 476 -54.01 25.41 59.47
C LEU A 476 -54.61 25.72 60.83
N ASP A 477 -54.19 26.81 61.48
CA ASP A 477 -54.70 27.23 62.79
C ASP A 477 -56.21 27.51 62.75
N ARG A 478 -56.69 28.18 61.69
CA ARG A 478 -58.13 28.41 61.48
C ARG A 478 -58.88 27.10 61.30
N TRP A 479 -58.31 26.14 60.57
CA TRP A 479 -58.92 24.84 60.33
C TRP A 479 -58.99 23.99 61.61
N PHE A 480 -57.94 24.03 62.44
CA PHE A 480 -57.92 23.38 63.76
C PHE A 480 -58.89 24.04 64.75
N ASN A 481 -59.01 25.37 64.74
CA ASN A 481 -59.94 26.08 65.62
C ASN A 481 -61.41 25.91 65.21
N GLN A 482 -61.73 25.82 63.91
CA GLN A 482 -63.08 25.49 63.45
C GLN A 482 -63.55 24.10 63.88
N ARG A 483 -62.64 23.12 64.02
CA ARG A 483 -62.98 21.79 64.56
C ARG A 483 -63.14 21.74 66.08
N ARG A 484 -62.60 22.72 66.81
CA ARG A 484 -62.71 22.79 68.28
C ARG A 484 -63.91 23.59 68.79
N GLY A 485 -64.62 24.31 67.93
CA GLY A 485 -65.84 25.05 68.27
C GLY A 485 -67.14 24.32 67.93
N GLY A 486 -67.08 23.01 67.69
CA GLY A 486 -68.21 22.17 67.28
C GLY A 486 -68.57 21.06 68.27
N GLU A 487 -68.30 21.26 69.56
CA GLU A 487 -68.85 20.47 70.66
C GLU A 487 -69.69 21.35 71.60
#